data_AF-A0A6S7HH07-F1
#
_entry.id   AF-A0A6S7HH07-F1
#
_cell.length_a   1.000
_cell.length_b   1.000
_cell.length_c   1.000
_cell.angle_alpha   90.00
_cell.angle_beta   90.00
_cell.angle_gamma   90.00
#
_symmetry.space_group_name_H-M   'P 1'
#
loop_
_entity.id
_entity.type
_entity.pdbx_description
1 polymer ?
#
loop_
_entity_poly.entity_id
_entity_poly.type
_entity_poly.pdbx_seq_one_letter_code
_entity_poly.pdbx_strand_id
1 'polypeptide(L)'
;MADVKAELQSRVTKFGECFMNKKPEEIVNFYTEDCLVLAPGAPAVQGREALKAFFGELVKCFEKVGKIENNVLEVLSMDADLATSINTDTSYDADGKTVVTNK
;
A
#
# COMPACT_ATOMS: atom_id res chain seq x y z
N MET A 1 19.07 -13.43 -10.09
CA MET A 1 17.90 -12.54 -10.01
C MET A 1 18.21 -11.52 -8.93
N ALA A 2 18.03 -10.23 -9.21
CA ALA A 2 18.11 -9.20 -8.17
C ALA A 2 17.15 -9.58 -7.01
N ASP A 3 17.43 -9.11 -5.80
CA ASP A 3 16.65 -9.44 -4.60
C ASP A 3 15.23 -8.86 -4.72
N VAL A 4 14.30 -9.66 -5.26
CA VAL A 4 12.89 -9.28 -5.50
C VAL A 4 12.21 -8.85 -4.21
N LYS A 5 12.58 -9.44 -3.06
CA LYS A 5 12.06 -9.01 -1.77
C LYS A 5 12.51 -7.58 -1.46
N ALA A 6 13.77 -7.24 -1.71
CA ALA A 6 14.26 -5.87 -1.54
C ALA A 6 13.58 -4.88 -2.50
N GLU A 7 13.30 -5.28 -3.76
CA GLU A 7 12.55 -4.44 -4.68
C GLU A 7 11.11 -4.20 -4.20
N LEU A 8 10.40 -5.26 -3.82
CA LEU A 8 9.05 -5.18 -3.28
C LEU A 8 9.02 -4.34 -1.99
N GLN A 9 10.03 -4.49 -1.13
CA GLN A 9 10.15 -3.67 0.08
C GLN A 9 10.30 -2.19 -0.27
N SER A 10 11.17 -1.85 -1.23
CA SER A 10 11.32 -0.47 -1.71
C SER A 10 10.01 0.10 -2.25
N ARG A 11 9.28 -0.67 -3.06
CA ARG A 11 7.96 -0.26 -3.60
C ARG A 11 6.93 -0.04 -2.51
N VAL A 12 6.85 -0.95 -1.54
CA VAL A 12 5.90 -0.90 -0.43
C VAL A 12 6.22 0.26 0.53
N THR A 13 7.50 0.53 0.81
CA THR A 13 7.92 1.73 1.56
C THR A 13 7.50 3.00 0.82
N LYS A 14 7.77 3.09 -0.48
CA LYS A 14 7.37 4.26 -1.29
C LYS A 14 5.85 4.45 -1.35
N PHE A 15 5.09 3.34 -1.40
CA PHE A 15 3.63 3.38 -1.30
C PHE A 15 3.18 4.03 0.02
N GLY A 16 3.74 3.60 1.15
CA GLY A 16 3.47 4.19 2.47
C GLY A 16 3.84 5.67 2.54
N GLU A 17 4.97 6.07 1.92
CA GLU A 17 5.38 7.48 1.83
C GLU A 17 4.38 8.32 1.02
N CYS A 18 3.94 7.86 -0.16
CA CYS A 18 2.94 8.56 -0.95
C CYS A 18 1.62 8.73 -0.16
N PHE A 19 1.26 7.70 0.60
CA PHE A 19 0.09 7.69 1.46
C PHE A 19 0.20 8.73 2.59
N MET A 20 1.31 8.74 3.34
CA MET A 20 1.58 9.72 4.40
C MET A 20 1.68 11.16 3.89
N ASN A 21 2.17 11.34 2.67
CA ASN A 21 2.28 12.66 2.04
C ASN A 21 0.99 13.12 1.32
N LYS A 22 -0.12 12.38 1.48
CA LYS A 22 -1.43 12.69 0.86
C LYS A 22 -1.35 12.88 -0.67
N LYS A 23 -0.65 11.97 -1.34
CA LYS A 23 -0.43 11.99 -2.79
C LYS A 23 -1.17 10.87 -3.53
N PRO A 24 -2.52 10.87 -3.56
CA PRO A 24 -3.31 9.78 -4.16
C PRO A 24 -3.00 9.56 -5.64
N GLU A 25 -2.60 10.61 -6.37
CA GLU A 25 -2.15 10.54 -7.75
C GLU A 25 -0.85 9.77 -7.94
N GLU A 26 0.04 9.75 -6.94
CA GLU A 26 1.26 8.95 -6.98
C GLU A 26 0.97 7.48 -6.60
N ILE A 27 0.02 7.25 -5.68
CA ILE A 27 -0.38 5.91 -5.24
C ILE A 27 -0.94 5.07 -6.39
N VAL A 28 -1.76 5.67 -7.26
CA VAL A 28 -2.36 4.91 -8.37
C VAL A 28 -1.35 4.44 -9.42
N ASN A 29 -0.13 4.99 -9.44
CA ASN A 29 0.92 4.57 -10.37
C ASN A 29 1.54 3.22 -10.01
N PHE A 30 1.28 2.69 -8.81
CA PHE A 30 1.69 1.34 -8.41
C PHE A 30 0.82 0.24 -9.01
N TYR A 31 -0.31 0.60 -9.63
CA TYR A 31 -1.30 -0.33 -10.16
C TYR A 31 -1.32 -0.33 -11.68
N THR A 32 -1.62 -1.47 -12.30
CA THR A 32 -1.91 -1.54 -13.75
C THR A 32 -3.21 -0.83 -14.10
N GLU A 33 -3.46 -0.57 -15.38
CA GLU A 33 -4.68 0.14 -15.81
C GLU A 33 -5.96 -0.65 -15.49
N ASP A 34 -5.89 -1.96 -15.55
CA ASP A 34 -6.96 -2.96 -15.37
C ASP A 34 -6.98 -3.60 -13.97
N CYS A 35 -6.24 -3.03 -13.01
CA CYS A 35 -6.07 -3.60 -11.68
C CYS A 35 -7.40 -3.80 -10.93
N LEU A 36 -7.37 -4.71 -9.95
CA LEU A 36 -8.47 -4.93 -9.01
C LEU A 36 -7.97 -4.76 -7.58
N VAL A 37 -8.64 -3.92 -6.79
CA VAL A 37 -8.37 -3.76 -5.36
C VAL A 37 -9.55 -4.24 -4.55
N LEU A 38 -9.27 -5.12 -3.58
CA LEU A 38 -10.24 -5.72 -2.67
C LEU A 38 -9.93 -5.29 -1.24
N ALA A 39 -10.27 -4.05 -0.90
CA ALA A 39 -10.08 -3.55 0.45
C ALA A 39 -11.13 -4.16 1.41
N PRO A 40 -10.73 -4.60 2.62
CA PRO A 40 -11.68 -5.16 3.59
C PRO A 40 -12.83 -4.19 3.91
N GLY A 41 -14.07 -4.69 3.86
CA GLY A 41 -15.26 -3.90 4.18
C GLY A 41 -15.68 -2.88 3.11
N ALA A 42 -15.01 -2.83 1.95
CA ALA A 42 -15.38 -1.99 0.82
C ALA A 42 -15.77 -2.83 -0.41
N PRO A 43 -16.58 -2.29 -1.34
CA PRO A 43 -16.76 -2.90 -2.65
C PRO A 43 -15.43 -3.03 -3.40
N ALA A 44 -15.36 -3.98 -4.32
CA ALA A 44 -14.22 -4.10 -5.22
C ALA A 44 -14.06 -2.82 -6.06
N VAL A 45 -12.82 -2.34 -6.19
CA VAL A 45 -12.49 -1.18 -7.02
C VAL A 45 -11.70 -1.65 -8.23
N GLN A 46 -12.25 -1.43 -9.42
CA GLN A 46 -11.67 -1.88 -10.68
C GLN A 46 -11.14 -0.71 -11.50
N GLY A 47 -9.90 -0.85 -11.95
CA GLY A 47 -9.20 0.09 -12.82
C GLY A 47 -8.53 1.25 -12.09
N ARG A 48 -7.42 1.71 -12.66
CA ARG A 48 -6.60 2.79 -12.09
C ARG A 48 -7.36 4.10 -11.90
N GLU A 49 -8.32 4.39 -12.79
CA GLU A 49 -9.15 5.59 -12.69
C GLU A 49 -10.02 5.58 -11.42
N ALA A 50 -10.72 4.47 -11.15
CA ALA A 50 -11.56 4.33 -9.97
C ALA A 50 -10.73 4.38 -8.68
N LEU A 51 -9.49 3.89 -8.72
CA LEU A 51 -8.56 3.97 -7.59
C LEU A 51 -8.20 5.40 -7.20
N LYS A 52 -8.21 6.37 -8.12
CA LYS A 52 -7.89 7.77 -7.77
C LYS A 52 -8.89 8.31 -6.75
N ALA A 53 -10.18 8.06 -6.97
CA ALA A 53 -11.24 8.46 -6.05
C ALA A 53 -11.14 7.68 -4.73
N PHE A 54 -10.94 6.36 -4.80
CA PHE A 54 -10.80 5.51 -3.62
C PHE A 54 -9.65 5.95 -2.71
N PHE A 55 -8.43 6.09 -3.24
CA PHE A 55 -7.29 6.54 -2.46
C PHE A 55 -7.40 8.01 -2.04
N GLY A 56 -8.04 8.86 -2.85
CA GLY A 56 -8.31 10.25 -2.49
C GLY A 56 -9.17 10.40 -1.24
N GLU A 57 -10.17 9.53 -1.05
CA GLU A 57 -10.94 9.48 0.21
C GLU A 57 -10.15 8.78 1.32
N LEU A 58 -9.44 7.69 1.00
CA LEU A 58 -8.71 6.92 2.00
C LEU A 58 -7.61 7.73 2.69
N VAL A 59 -6.85 8.56 1.96
CA VAL A 59 -5.81 9.42 2.57
C VAL A 59 -6.39 10.44 3.56
N LYS A 60 -7.66 10.84 3.41
CA LYS A 60 -8.35 11.72 4.37
C LYS A 60 -8.70 10.99 5.67
N CYS A 61 -8.95 9.69 5.62
CA CYS A 61 -9.21 8.90 6.84
C CYS A 61 -7.97 8.78 7.73
N PHE A 62 -6.78 8.99 7.18
CA PHE A 62 -5.50 8.82 7.86
C PHE A 62 -4.87 10.14 8.32
N GLU A 63 -5.61 11.25 8.34
CA GLU A 63 -5.08 12.55 8.78
C GLU A 63 -4.53 12.59 10.21
N LYS A 64 -4.97 11.65 11.05
CA LYS A 64 -4.52 11.53 12.45
C LYS A 64 -3.40 10.51 12.65
N VAL A 65 -2.99 9.82 11.59
CA VAL A 65 -1.86 8.89 11.63
C VAL A 65 -0.57 9.69 11.51
N GLY A 66 0.34 9.50 12.46
CA GLY A 66 1.63 10.19 12.49
C GLY A 66 2.69 9.50 11.65
N LYS A 67 2.64 8.16 11.56
CA LYS A 67 3.57 7.36 10.76
C LYS A 67 2.88 6.07 10.30
N ILE A 68 3.23 5.60 9.10
CA ILE A 68 2.98 4.23 8.66
C ILE A 68 4.32 3.53 8.45
N GLU A 69 4.40 2.27 8.83
CA GLU A 69 5.51 1.38 8.53
C GLU A 69 4.99 0.15 7.79
N ASN A 70 5.51 -0.07 6.59
CA ASN A 70 5.15 -1.21 5.76
C ASN A 70 6.34 -2.15 5.56
N ASN A 71 6.13 -3.45 5.80
CA ASN A 71 7.18 -4.44 5.69
C ASN A 71 6.73 -5.65 4.88
N VAL A 72 7.56 -6.10 3.94
CA VAL A 72 7.35 -7.36 3.21
C VAL A 72 7.77 -8.52 4.11
N LEU A 73 6.80 -9.30 4.56
CA LEU A 73 7.06 -10.50 5.35
C LEU A 73 7.58 -11.62 4.47
N GLU A 74 6.82 -11.95 3.44
CA GLU A 74 6.99 -13.15 2.63
C GLU A 74 6.75 -12.86 1.15
N VAL A 75 7.45 -13.60 0.29
CA VAL A 75 7.23 -13.64 -1.15
C VAL A 75 6.93 -15.10 -1.52
N LEU A 76 5.70 -15.37 -1.94
CA LEU A 76 5.15 -16.74 -2.06
C LEU A 76 5.31 -17.36 -3.45
N SER A 77 5.29 -16.54 -4.49
CA SER A 77 5.40 -16.99 -5.87
C SER A 77 6.31 -16.04 -6.61
N MET A 78 7.13 -16.59 -7.49
CA MET A 78 8.05 -15.86 -8.35
C MET A 78 8.06 -16.57 -9.71
N ASP A 79 7.31 -16.02 -10.66
CA ASP A 79 7.62 -16.19 -12.08
C ASP A 79 8.44 -14.99 -12.55
N ALA A 80 8.93 -14.98 -13.79
CA ALA A 80 9.73 -13.90 -14.35
C ALA A 80 9.09 -12.51 -14.13
N ASP A 81 7.76 -12.43 -14.26
CA ASP A 81 6.99 -11.18 -14.21
C ASP A 81 5.89 -11.17 -13.14
N LEU A 82 5.77 -12.21 -12.31
CA LEU A 82 4.71 -12.34 -11.30
C LEU A 82 5.30 -12.64 -9.93
N ALA A 83 4.95 -11.80 -8.95
CA ALA A 83 5.24 -12.07 -7.55
C ALA A 83 4.04 -11.81 -6.66
N THR A 84 3.86 -12.67 -5.65
CA THR A 84 2.88 -12.47 -4.58
C THR A 84 3.62 -12.15 -3.29
N SER A 85 3.31 -11.03 -2.65
CA SER A 85 3.84 -10.68 -1.33
C SER A 85 2.78 -10.67 -0.25
N ILE A 86 3.19 -11.04 0.96
CA ILE A 86 2.45 -10.78 2.19
C ILE A 86 3.19 -9.66 2.92
N ASN A 87 2.45 -8.63 3.30
CA ASN A 87 3.01 -7.42 3.92
C ASN A 87 2.34 -7.16 5.26
N THR A 88 3.05 -6.51 6.18
CA THR A 88 2.42 -5.83 7.31
C THR A 88 2.32 -4.34 7.07
N ASP A 89 1.29 -3.74 7.66
CA ASP A 89 1.14 -2.30 7.80
C ASP A 89 0.98 -2.00 9.28
N THR A 90 1.84 -1.14 9.82
CA THR A 90 1.70 -0.64 11.19
C THR A 90 1.53 0.87 11.15
N SER A 91 0.40 1.33 11.68
CA SER A 91 0.12 2.75 11.82
C SER A 91 0.40 3.20 13.26
N TYR A 92 1.02 4.37 13.39
CA TYR A 92 1.36 5.02 14.65
C TYR A 92 0.66 6.37 14.74
N ASP A 93 0.28 6.78 15.94
CA ASP A 93 -0.20 8.14 16.19
C ASP A 93 0.97 9.15 16.19
N ALA A 94 0.66 10.43 16.41
CA ALA A 94 1.64 11.51 16.43
C ALA A 94 2.70 11.36 17.53
N ASP A 95 2.39 10.65 18.61
CA ASP A 95 3.31 10.38 19.73
C ASP A 95 4.16 9.12 19.49
N GLY A 96 4.00 8.47 18.33
CA GLY A 96 4.72 7.26 17.96
C GLY A 96 4.17 5.99 18.60
N LYS A 97 2.98 6.03 19.20
CA LYS A 97 2.33 4.84 19.76
C LYS A 97 1.60 4.09 18.64
N THR A 98 1.73 2.76 18.63
CA THR A 98 1.02 1.90 17.69
C THR A 98 -0.50 2.02 17.88
N VAL A 99 -1.20 2.33 16.79
CA VAL A 99 -2.66 2.41 16.72
C VAL A 99 -3.24 1.10 16.18
N VAL A 100 -2.65 0.58 15.10
CA VAL A 100 -3.08 -0.67 14.47
C VAL A 100 -1.90 -1.34 13.77
N THR A 101 -1.91 -2.67 13.76
CA THR A 101 -1.04 -3.50 12.91
C THR A 101 -1.92 -4.45 12.11
N ASN A 102 -1.88 -4.33 10.79
CA ASN A 102 -2.53 -5.22 9.84
C ASN A 102 -1.51 -6.23 9.30
N LYS A 103 -1.94 -7.47 9.09
CA LYS A 103 -1.15 -8.58 8.55
C LYS A 103 -1.93 -9.31 7.47
#